data_AF-A0A6L6BQY5-F1
#
_entry.id   AF-A0A6L6BQY5-F1
#
_cell.length_a   1.000
_cell.length_b   1.000
_cell.length_c   1.000
_cell.angle_alpha   90.00
_cell.angle_beta   90.00
_cell.angle_gamma   90.00
#
_symmetry.space_group_name_H-M   'P 1'
#
loop_
_entity.id
_entity.type
_entity.pdbx_description
1 polymer ?
#
loop_
_entity_poly.entity_id
_entity_poly.type
_entity_poly.pdbx_seq_one_letter_code
_entity_poly.pdbx_strand_id
1 'polypeptide(L)'
;MKANQFSAKKLTRRVLIGTLLAFSSITVACGSDTRVSTECTQVVSEAPQKIISLSATHTEILFAVGAGEQVIAVDSMSNYPSESAGVLTDLAAYEPSVESITAYEPDLVVIGDDFV
;
A
#
# COMPACT_ATOMS: atom_id res chain seq x y z
N MET A 1 26.72 23.40 36.88
CA MET A 1 26.03 24.71 36.83
C MET A 1 26.00 25.17 35.38
N LYS A 2 24.80 25.41 34.82
CA LYS A 2 24.56 25.77 33.41
C LYS A 2 24.90 27.24 33.17
N ALA A 3 25.56 27.53 32.05
CA ALA A 3 25.49 28.83 31.40
C ALA A 3 25.25 28.59 29.90
N ASN A 4 24.03 28.88 29.49
CA ASN A 4 23.58 28.97 28.11
C ASN A 4 22.88 30.32 28.02
N GLN A 5 23.37 31.28 27.22
CA GLN A 5 22.52 32.30 26.61
C GLN A 5 23.20 32.99 25.41
N PHE A 6 22.59 32.77 24.24
CA PHE A 6 22.09 33.75 23.28
C PHE A 6 23.02 34.81 22.63
N SER A 7 22.88 34.85 21.30
CA SER A 7 22.72 36.07 20.49
C SER A 7 23.96 36.61 19.75
N ALA A 8 24.18 36.11 18.53
CA ALA A 8 24.79 36.90 17.47
C ALA A 8 24.19 36.58 16.08
N LYS A 9 23.07 37.26 15.81
CA LYS A 9 22.83 38.09 14.62
C LYS A 9 22.97 37.46 13.22
N LYS A 10 21.80 37.23 12.60
CA LYS A 10 21.41 37.58 11.20
C LYS A 10 22.57 37.87 10.24
N LEU A 11 23.00 36.93 9.39
CA LEU A 11 23.72 37.34 8.17
C LEU A 11 23.71 36.41 6.94
N THR A 12 23.09 35.22 6.95
CA THR A 12 23.37 34.23 5.88
C THR A 12 22.20 33.90 4.96
N ARG A 13 21.16 34.74 4.88
CA ARG A 13 19.94 34.43 4.09
C ARG A 13 19.88 35.05 2.68
N ARG A 14 20.88 35.83 2.25
CA ARG A 14 20.87 36.51 0.92
C ARG A 14 21.92 36.04 -0.08
N VAL A 15 22.90 35.24 0.35
CA VAL A 15 24.02 34.81 -0.51
C VAL A 15 23.73 33.50 -1.24
N LEU A 16 22.78 32.67 -0.74
CA LEU A 16 22.51 31.35 -1.33
C LEU A 16 21.67 31.39 -2.62
N ILE A 17 21.04 32.52 -2.95
CA ILE A 17 20.15 32.66 -4.13
C ILE A 17 20.97 32.95 -5.42
N GLY A 18 22.24 33.37 -5.30
CA GLY A 18 23.05 33.80 -6.44
C GLY A 18 23.87 32.70 -7.14
N THR A 19 24.07 31.54 -6.53
CA THR A 19 25.01 30.52 -7.04
C THR A 19 24.36 29.34 -7.76
N LEU A 20 23.02 29.25 -7.80
CA LEU A 20 22.31 28.14 -8.45
C LEU A 20 22.12 28.33 -9.98
N LEU A 21 22.39 29.53 -10.52
CA LEU A 21 22.05 29.91 -11.91
C LEU A 21 23.18 29.70 -12.94
N ALA A 22 24.27 29.02 -12.58
CA ALA A 22 25.45 28.89 -13.45
C ALA A 22 25.93 27.46 -13.72
N PHE A 23 25.10 26.43 -13.51
CA PHE A 23 25.36 25.06 -14.00
C PHE A 23 24.54 24.74 -15.26
N SER A 24 24.51 25.72 -16.18
CA SER A 24 24.07 25.48 -17.55
C SER A 24 25.17 24.76 -18.30
N SER A 25 24.78 23.63 -18.91
CA SER A 25 25.37 23.06 -20.12
C SER A 25 26.66 22.25 -19.97
N ILE A 26 26.51 20.93 -19.79
CA ILE A 26 27.38 19.96 -20.45
C ILE A 26 26.51 18.94 -21.21
N THR A 27 26.91 18.75 -22.44
CA THR A 27 26.27 18.12 -23.59
C THR A 27 26.60 16.63 -23.73
N VAL A 28 25.83 15.94 -24.60
CA VAL A 28 26.25 14.89 -25.57
C VAL A 28 25.85 13.41 -25.31
N ALA A 29 25.08 12.92 -26.31
CA ALA A 29 25.13 11.63 -27.03
C ALA A 29 24.30 10.39 -26.64
N CYS A 30 23.56 9.98 -27.68
CA CYS A 30 23.28 8.64 -28.20
C CYS A 30 22.20 7.77 -27.53
N GLY A 31 21.05 7.71 -28.22
CA GLY A 31 20.66 6.51 -28.99
C GLY A 31 20.41 5.23 -28.20
N SER A 32 19.19 5.09 -27.70
CA SER A 32 18.61 3.79 -27.40
C SER A 32 17.17 3.77 -27.94
N ASP A 33 16.87 2.80 -28.80
CA ASP A 33 15.51 2.38 -29.15
C ASP A 33 14.83 1.81 -27.90
N THR A 34 14.53 2.67 -26.93
CA THR A 34 13.58 2.35 -25.88
C THR A 34 12.24 2.73 -26.44
N ARG A 35 11.48 1.72 -26.89
CA ARG A 35 10.04 1.85 -26.96
C ARG A 35 9.60 2.29 -25.57
N VAL A 36 9.28 3.58 -25.44
CA VAL A 36 8.59 4.12 -24.28
C VAL A 36 7.23 3.45 -24.33
N SER A 37 7.14 2.26 -23.75
CA SER A 37 5.91 1.83 -23.12
C SER A 37 5.64 2.94 -22.12
N THR A 38 4.64 3.76 -22.44
CA THR A 38 4.10 4.80 -21.57
C THR A 38 4.37 4.41 -20.13
N GLU A 39 5.25 5.16 -19.46
CA GLU A 39 5.37 5.12 -18.02
C GLU A 39 4.01 5.62 -17.54
N CYS A 40 3.06 4.70 -17.43
CA CYS A 40 1.93 4.89 -16.57
C CYS A 40 2.59 5.04 -15.21
N THR A 41 2.76 6.29 -14.77
CA THR A 41 2.81 6.59 -13.35
C THR A 41 1.50 6.04 -12.79
N GLN A 42 1.49 4.73 -12.52
CA GLN A 42 0.43 4.11 -11.76
C GLN A 42 0.55 4.77 -10.42
N VAL A 43 -0.41 5.63 -10.10
CA VAL A 43 -0.63 6.07 -8.75
C VAL A 43 -0.82 4.78 -7.97
N VAL A 44 0.20 4.36 -7.23
CA VAL A 44 0.07 3.22 -6.32
C VAL A 44 -1.01 3.66 -5.35
N SER A 45 -2.19 3.04 -5.46
CA SER A 45 -3.24 3.27 -4.49
C SER A 45 -2.69 2.96 -3.10
N GLU A 46 -3.23 3.62 -2.08
CA GLU A 46 -2.92 3.22 -0.72
C GLU A 46 -3.15 1.71 -0.54
N ALA A 47 -2.36 1.09 0.33
CA ALA A 47 -2.53 -0.32 0.63
C ALA A 47 -3.96 -0.57 1.14
N PRO A 48 -4.64 -1.65 0.72
CA PRO A 48 -5.99 -1.99 1.18
C PRO A 48 -6.08 -2.01 2.70
N GLN A 49 -7.10 -1.45 3.31
CA GLN A 49 -7.29 -1.42 4.78
C GLN A 49 -8.45 -2.32 5.23
N LYS A 50 -9.34 -2.71 4.30
CA LYS A 50 -10.54 -3.51 4.58
C LYS A 50 -10.61 -4.68 3.60
N ILE A 51 -9.88 -5.74 3.93
CA ILE A 51 -9.76 -6.95 3.13
C ILE A 51 -10.80 -7.98 3.55
N ILE A 52 -11.48 -8.57 2.57
CA ILE A 52 -12.26 -9.79 2.75
C ILE A 52 -11.56 -10.93 2.02
N SER A 53 -11.40 -12.06 2.69
CA SER A 53 -10.85 -13.29 2.10
C SER A 53 -11.95 -14.35 1.99
N LEU A 54 -12.18 -14.88 0.79
CA LEU A 54 -13.20 -15.91 0.53
C LEU A 54 -12.58 -17.29 0.22
N SER A 55 -11.34 -17.50 0.66
CA SER A 55 -10.61 -18.75 0.44
C SER A 55 -9.70 -19.03 1.62
N ALA A 56 -9.78 -20.25 2.15
CA ALA A 56 -8.94 -20.72 3.26
C ALA A 56 -7.45 -20.48 2.98
N THR A 57 -6.96 -20.88 1.80
CA THR A 57 -5.54 -20.69 1.42
C THR A 57 -5.15 -19.22 1.40
N HIS A 58 -6.00 -18.33 0.89
CA HIS A 58 -5.71 -16.90 0.86
C HIS A 58 -5.74 -16.27 2.24
N THR A 59 -6.65 -16.72 3.11
CA THR A 59 -6.67 -16.31 4.52
C THR A 59 -5.34 -16.67 5.18
N GLU A 60 -4.85 -17.90 5.03
CA GLU A 60 -3.56 -18.30 5.60
C GLU A 60 -2.40 -17.46 5.07
N ILE A 61 -2.37 -17.17 3.77
CA ILE A 61 -1.34 -16.33 3.15
C ILE A 61 -1.38 -14.91 3.70
N LEU A 62 -2.56 -14.28 3.79
CA LEU A 62 -2.72 -12.91 4.27
C LEU A 62 -2.21 -12.77 5.71
N PHE A 63 -2.53 -13.73 6.57
CA PHE A 63 -2.01 -13.73 7.94
C PHE A 63 -0.50 -14.00 7.97
N ALA A 64 0.01 -14.94 7.18
CA ALA A 64 1.43 -15.28 7.12
C ALA A 64 2.32 -14.13 6.63
N VAL A 65 1.82 -13.28 5.73
CA VAL A 65 2.56 -12.10 5.24
C VAL A 65 2.39 -10.86 6.14
N GLY A 66 1.68 -10.99 7.26
CA GLY A 66 1.47 -9.90 8.22
C GLY A 66 0.33 -8.93 7.86
N ALA A 67 -0.51 -9.27 6.89
CA ALA A 67 -1.68 -8.47 6.50
C ALA A 67 -2.95 -8.83 7.29
N GLY A 68 -2.85 -9.74 8.28
CA GLY A 68 -4.00 -10.21 9.08
C GLY A 68 -4.79 -9.09 9.77
N GLU A 69 -4.13 -7.99 10.18
CA GLU A 69 -4.80 -6.84 10.80
C GLU A 69 -5.72 -6.07 9.83
N GLN A 70 -5.48 -6.20 8.51
CA GLN A 70 -6.30 -5.57 7.46
C GLN A 70 -7.49 -6.46 7.05
N VAL A 71 -7.54 -7.72 7.52
CA VAL A 71 -8.62 -8.65 7.22
C VAL A 71 -9.79 -8.40 8.16
N ILE A 72 -10.91 -7.95 7.62
CA ILE A 72 -12.11 -7.61 8.41
C ILE A 72 -13.18 -8.71 8.40
N ALA A 73 -13.12 -9.61 7.42
CA ALA A 73 -14.00 -10.77 7.32
C ALA A 73 -13.32 -11.89 6.52
N VAL A 74 -13.57 -13.12 6.93
CA VAL A 74 -13.22 -14.32 6.17
C VAL A 74 -14.44 -15.22 5.98
N ASP A 75 -14.43 -16.07 4.96
CA ASP A 75 -15.49 -17.05 4.74
C ASP A 75 -15.65 -18.05 5.89
N SER A 76 -16.79 -18.74 5.91
CA SER A 76 -17.17 -19.71 6.94
C SER A 76 -16.24 -20.92 7.10
N MET A 77 -15.36 -21.18 6.14
CA MET A 77 -14.43 -22.32 6.13
C MET A 77 -12.99 -21.91 6.49
N SER A 78 -12.68 -20.61 6.48
CA SER A 78 -11.35 -20.02 6.74
C SER A 78 -10.97 -19.97 8.25
N ASN A 79 -10.89 -21.14 8.89
CA ASN A 79 -10.70 -21.29 10.34
C ASN A 79 -9.24 -21.37 10.83
N TYR A 80 -8.26 -21.07 9.98
CA TYR A 80 -6.84 -21.03 10.31
C TYR A 80 -6.20 -19.75 9.74
N PRO A 81 -5.23 -19.11 10.43
CA PRO A 81 -4.68 -19.46 11.75
C PRO A 81 -5.67 -19.13 12.90
N SER A 82 -5.31 -19.43 14.15
CA SER A 82 -6.22 -19.21 15.31
C SER A 82 -6.73 -17.77 15.43
N GLU A 83 -5.93 -16.83 14.94
CA GLU A 83 -6.18 -15.39 14.88
C GLU A 83 -7.32 -15.04 13.92
N SER A 84 -7.58 -15.85 12.87
CA SER A 84 -8.67 -15.61 11.93
C SER A 84 -10.05 -15.85 12.55
N ALA A 85 -10.14 -16.58 13.67
CA ALA A 85 -11.39 -16.84 14.35
C ALA A 85 -12.13 -15.56 14.81
N GLY A 86 -11.41 -14.46 15.03
CA GLY A 86 -12.00 -13.16 15.39
C GLY A 86 -12.75 -12.47 14.25
N VAL A 87 -12.52 -12.89 13.00
CA VAL A 87 -13.09 -12.31 11.79
C VAL A 87 -13.81 -13.35 10.92
N LEU A 88 -14.08 -14.53 11.49
CA LEU A 88 -14.85 -15.60 10.84
C LEU A 88 -16.31 -15.16 10.64
N THR A 89 -16.85 -15.36 9.44
CA THR A 89 -18.22 -14.97 9.10
C THR A 89 -18.97 -16.08 8.39
N ASP A 90 -20.28 -15.90 8.18
CA ASP A 90 -21.12 -16.82 7.40
C ASP A 90 -21.03 -16.58 5.89
N LEU A 91 -20.04 -15.82 5.41
CA LEU A 91 -19.82 -15.63 3.98
C LEU A 91 -19.52 -16.99 3.31
N ALA A 92 -20.18 -17.23 2.18
CA ALA A 92 -19.99 -18.43 1.39
C ALA A 92 -18.71 -18.32 0.53
N ALA A 93 -17.84 -19.32 0.61
CA ALA A 93 -16.61 -19.36 -0.17
C ALA A 93 -16.87 -19.61 -1.67
N TYR A 94 -17.75 -20.57 -2.00
CA TYR A 94 -17.97 -21.02 -3.39
C TYR A 94 -19.08 -20.25 -4.13
N GLU A 95 -20.11 -19.79 -3.41
CA GLU A 95 -21.23 -19.03 -3.98
C GLU A 95 -21.47 -17.74 -3.18
N PRO A 96 -20.51 -16.79 -3.20
CA PRO A 96 -20.62 -15.56 -2.41
C PRO A 96 -21.74 -14.64 -2.90
N SER A 97 -22.50 -14.07 -1.96
CA SER A 97 -23.44 -12.97 -2.25
C SER A 97 -22.72 -11.63 -2.29
N VAL A 98 -22.94 -10.88 -3.37
CA VAL A 98 -22.38 -9.54 -3.55
C VAL A 98 -22.93 -8.56 -2.52
N GLU A 99 -24.21 -8.67 -2.18
CA GLU A 99 -24.88 -7.84 -1.17
C GLU A 99 -24.27 -8.06 0.21
N SER A 100 -24.04 -9.32 0.58
CA SER A 100 -23.40 -9.67 1.85
C SER A 100 -21.96 -9.14 1.92
N ILE A 101 -21.19 -9.22 0.83
CA ILE A 101 -19.82 -8.70 0.77
C ILE A 101 -19.79 -7.17 0.86
N THR A 102 -20.64 -6.49 0.08
CA THR A 102 -20.66 -5.02 0.02
C THR A 102 -21.12 -4.37 1.32
N ALA A 103 -21.88 -5.08 2.16
CA ALA A 103 -22.28 -4.62 3.49
C ALA A 103 -21.08 -4.35 4.44
N TYR A 104 -19.92 -4.95 4.18
CA TYR A 104 -18.67 -4.70 4.92
C TYR A 104 -17.86 -3.52 4.38
N GLU A 105 -18.30 -2.92 3.27
CA GLU A 105 -17.59 -1.85 2.55
C GLU A 105 -16.10 -2.16 2.30
N PRO A 106 -15.73 -3.31 1.72
CA PRO A 106 -14.33 -3.68 1.51
C PRO A 106 -13.66 -2.81 0.44
N ASP A 107 -12.35 -2.65 0.56
CA ASP A 107 -11.51 -2.06 -0.49
C ASP A 107 -10.73 -3.11 -1.31
N LEU A 108 -10.66 -4.34 -0.81
CA LEU A 108 -10.15 -5.52 -1.52
C LEU A 108 -10.94 -6.77 -1.13
N VAL A 109 -11.29 -7.57 -2.13
CA VAL A 109 -11.83 -8.92 -1.94
C VAL A 109 -10.89 -9.91 -2.62
N VAL A 110 -10.38 -10.88 -1.87
CA VAL A 110 -9.50 -11.94 -2.36
C VAL A 110 -10.31 -13.22 -2.49
N ILE A 111 -10.29 -13.80 -3.69
CA ILE A 111 -11.10 -14.98 -4.05
C ILE A 111 -10.21 -16.11 -4.56
N GLY A 112 -10.66 -17.35 -4.41
CA GLY A 112 -10.02 -18.53 -5.00
C GLY A 112 -10.22 -18.61 -6.52
N ASP A 113 -9.53 -19.54 -7.18
CA ASP A 113 -9.77 -19.88 -8.60
C ASP A 113 -10.51 -21.23 -8.72
N ASP A 114 -11.07 -21.71 -7.62
CA ASP A 114 -11.77 -22.99 -7.48
C ASP A 114 -13.28 -22.88 -7.74
N PHE A 115 -13.72 -21.77 -8.34
CA PHE A 115 -15.08 -21.60 -8.82
C PHE A 115 -15.30 -22.45 -10.09
N VAL A 116 -16.35 -23.28 -10.09
CA VAL A 116 -16.74 -24.15 -11.21
C VAL A 116 -17.89 -23.57 -12.02
#